data_AF-A0A662VQJ3-F1
#
_entry.id   AF-A0A662VQJ3-F1
#
_cell.length_a   1.000
_cell.length_b   1.000
_cell.length_c   1.000
_cell.angle_alpha   90.00
_cell.angle_beta   90.00
_cell.angle_gamma   90.00
#
_symmetry.space_group_name_H-M   'P 1'
#
loop_
_entity.id
_entity.type
_entity.pdbx_description
1 polymer ?
#
loop_
_entity_poly.entity_id
_entity_poly.type
_entity_poly.pdbx_seq_one_letter_code
_entity_poly.pdbx_strand_id
1 'polypeptide(L)'
;PNKGEITGMGIRKGVTLIVGGGYHGKSTLLKALESGIYNHIPGDGREFVVTNPNAVKIRAEDGRKIEKVDISAFISDLPFGQDTRAFSTENASGSTSQAANIIEAIEAGAQVLLIDEDTSATNFMIRDFRMQELVPKEIEPITPFIDRVRQLYERGVSTVIVMGGSGDYFDVADCVICMINYKPHDFTDKAKLIAEKSKLRKKEVPEDFKELKPRIPLLEIKSMGDRIKISAKGKRTILFGRELIDLSCVEQIFEVQQTRAIAYAIKKAMNFMDGERTLKEVVDAVMGEIRKKGLDILAPLTEFAEFRDLELAAAINRMRSLKCKVK
;
A
#
# COMPACT_ATOMS: atom_id res chain seq x y z
N PRO A 1 1.80 -29.82 -7.43
CA PRO A 1 1.52 -31.24 -7.77
C PRO A 1 1.79 -31.59 -9.25
N ASN A 2 1.41 -30.74 -10.21
CA ASN A 2 1.45 -31.10 -11.64
C ASN A 2 2.84 -30.99 -12.30
N LYS A 3 3.60 -29.92 -12.04
CA LYS A 3 4.92 -29.69 -12.66
C LYS A 3 6.06 -30.49 -12.00
N GLY A 4 5.82 -31.05 -10.82
CA GLY A 4 6.87 -31.63 -9.98
C GLY A 4 7.54 -30.60 -9.07
N GLU A 5 8.77 -30.91 -8.63
CA GLU A 5 9.57 -30.06 -7.75
C GLU A 5 10.12 -28.84 -8.50
N ILE A 6 10.11 -27.69 -7.84
CA ILE A 6 10.65 -26.43 -8.37
C ILE A 6 11.55 -25.83 -7.31
N THR A 7 12.77 -25.47 -7.71
CA THR A 7 13.74 -24.79 -6.84
C THR A 7 13.78 -23.31 -7.20
N GLY A 8 13.81 -22.45 -6.19
CA GLY A 8 13.87 -21.00 -6.37
C GLY A 8 14.26 -20.28 -5.10
N MET A 9 14.37 -18.95 -5.20
CA MET A 9 14.65 -18.09 -4.05
C MET A 9 13.37 -17.90 -3.22
N GLY A 10 13.39 -18.34 -1.97
CA GLY A 10 12.32 -18.08 -1.01
C GLY A 10 12.60 -16.82 -0.19
N ILE A 11 11.76 -15.79 -0.33
CA ILE A 11 11.80 -14.59 0.53
C ILE A 11 11.00 -14.89 1.79
N ARG A 12 11.65 -14.86 2.96
CA ARG A 12 11.03 -15.16 4.26
C ARG A 12 10.22 -13.97 4.76
N LYS A 13 9.31 -14.22 5.72
CA LYS A 13 8.64 -13.15 6.47
C LYS A 13 9.67 -12.27 7.19
N GLY A 14 9.42 -10.97 7.27
CA GLY A 14 10.36 -10.01 7.83
C GLY A 14 10.46 -8.72 7.01
N VAL A 15 11.54 -7.99 7.25
CA VAL A 15 11.98 -6.83 6.46
C VAL A 15 13.06 -7.30 5.49
N THR A 16 12.75 -7.33 4.20
CA THR A 16 13.69 -7.70 3.14
C THR A 16 14.08 -6.48 2.33
N LEU A 17 15.38 -6.26 2.14
CA LEU A 17 15.89 -5.23 1.24
C LEU A 17 16.34 -5.85 -0.08
N ILE A 18 16.01 -5.19 -1.19
CA ILE A 18 16.56 -5.46 -2.52
C ILE A 18 17.47 -4.29 -2.87
N VAL A 19 18.77 -4.52 -2.83
CA VAL A 19 19.81 -3.50 -3.03
C VAL A 19 20.65 -3.76 -4.27
N GLY A 20 21.54 -2.85 -4.62
CA GLY A 20 22.44 -2.96 -5.78
C GLY A 20 22.51 -1.68 -6.62
N GLY A 21 23.43 -1.65 -7.59
CA GLY A 21 23.61 -0.51 -8.49
C GLY A 21 22.37 -0.20 -9.35
N GLY A 22 22.34 1.00 -9.93
CA GLY A 22 21.33 1.37 -10.93
C GLY A 22 21.41 0.45 -12.14
N TYR A 23 20.26 0.00 -12.67
CA TYR A 23 20.14 -0.94 -13.80
C TYR A 23 20.53 -2.41 -13.55
N HIS A 24 20.75 -2.84 -12.30
CA HIS A 24 21.07 -4.24 -11.98
C HIS A 24 19.83 -5.15 -11.78
N GLY A 25 18.61 -4.64 -11.99
CA GLY A 25 17.37 -5.44 -11.97
C GLY A 25 16.55 -5.39 -10.66
N LYS A 26 16.80 -4.43 -9.76
CA LYS A 26 16.07 -4.30 -8.48
C LYS A 26 14.56 -4.12 -8.68
N SER A 27 14.14 -3.06 -9.39
CA SER A 27 12.72 -2.80 -9.64
C SER A 27 12.08 -3.85 -10.55
N THR A 28 12.87 -4.54 -11.39
CA THR A 28 12.36 -5.68 -12.18
C THR A 28 11.96 -6.84 -11.26
N LEU A 29 12.80 -7.17 -10.26
CA LEU A 29 12.47 -8.17 -9.25
C LEU A 29 11.24 -7.75 -8.44
N LEU A 30 11.17 -6.50 -7.98
CA LEU A 30 10.01 -6.01 -7.23
C LEU A 30 8.72 -6.05 -8.06
N LYS A 31 8.75 -5.65 -9.34
CA LYS A 31 7.59 -5.75 -10.25
C LYS A 31 7.13 -7.20 -10.46
N ALA A 32 8.06 -8.16 -10.47
CA ALA A 32 7.70 -9.57 -10.51
C ALA A 32 6.97 -10.00 -9.22
N LEU A 33 7.42 -9.52 -8.05
CA LEU A 33 6.72 -9.74 -6.78
C LEU A 33 5.35 -9.05 -6.73
N GLU A 34 5.22 -7.83 -7.26
CA GLU A 34 3.96 -7.08 -7.34
C GLU A 34 2.90 -7.81 -8.16
N SER A 35 3.32 -8.46 -9.25
CA SER A 35 2.45 -9.23 -10.14
C SER A 35 2.23 -10.68 -9.69
N GLY A 36 3.10 -11.23 -8.85
CA GLY A 36 2.99 -12.59 -8.30
C GLY A 36 1.79 -12.85 -7.38
N ILE A 37 0.91 -11.87 -7.19
CA ILE A 37 -0.42 -12.04 -6.58
C ILE A 37 -1.42 -12.67 -7.58
N TYR A 38 -1.10 -12.65 -8.87
CA TYR A 38 -1.89 -13.26 -9.94
C TYR A 38 -1.13 -14.44 -10.55
N ASN A 39 -1.88 -15.41 -11.05
CA ASN A 39 -1.31 -16.46 -11.88
C ASN A 39 -0.95 -15.88 -13.25
N HIS A 40 0.20 -16.27 -13.79
CA HIS A 40 0.61 -15.92 -15.14
C HIS A 40 0.42 -17.08 -16.12
N ILE A 41 0.21 -16.76 -17.39
CA ILE A 41 0.11 -17.76 -18.45
C ILE A 41 1.43 -18.52 -18.62
N PRO A 42 1.40 -19.80 -19.05
CA PRO A 42 2.62 -20.53 -19.35
C PRO A 42 3.49 -19.81 -20.39
N GLY A 43 4.80 -19.70 -20.13
CA GLY A 43 5.76 -19.03 -21.02
C GLY A 43 5.90 -17.53 -20.81
N ASP A 44 5.18 -16.91 -19.86
CA ASP A 44 5.34 -15.50 -19.49
C ASP A 44 6.71 -15.20 -18.84
N GLY A 45 7.32 -16.19 -18.18
CA GLY A 45 8.57 -16.08 -17.42
C GLY A 45 8.36 -15.82 -15.93
N ARG A 46 7.16 -15.41 -15.51
CA ARG A 46 6.78 -15.20 -14.10
C ARG A 46 5.77 -16.23 -13.58
N GLU A 47 5.46 -17.27 -14.34
CA GLU A 47 4.41 -18.24 -13.99
C GLU A 47 4.66 -19.06 -12.72
N PHE A 48 5.88 -19.01 -12.16
CA PHE A 48 6.23 -19.57 -10.84
C PHE A 48 6.74 -18.52 -9.85
N VAL A 49 6.61 -17.23 -10.18
CA VAL A 49 6.85 -16.13 -9.24
C VAL A 49 5.54 -15.87 -8.50
N VAL A 50 5.50 -16.24 -7.23
CA VAL A 50 4.32 -16.09 -6.39
C VAL A 50 4.61 -15.20 -5.18
N THR A 51 3.60 -14.43 -4.80
CA THR A 51 3.64 -13.52 -3.65
C THR A 51 2.42 -13.77 -2.78
N ASN A 52 2.47 -13.36 -1.51
CA ASN A 52 1.30 -13.36 -0.65
C ASN A 52 0.13 -12.63 -1.35
N PRO A 53 -1.08 -13.22 -1.44
CA PRO A 53 -2.23 -12.61 -2.12
C PRO A 53 -2.65 -11.26 -1.52
N ASN A 54 -2.28 -10.99 -0.27
CA ASN A 54 -2.52 -9.74 0.45
C ASN A 54 -1.32 -8.79 0.40
N ALA A 55 -0.45 -8.90 -0.61
CA ALA A 55 0.65 -7.98 -0.83
C ALA A 55 0.20 -6.71 -1.57
N VAL A 56 0.60 -5.55 -1.07
CA VAL A 56 0.23 -4.24 -1.61
C VAL A 56 1.47 -3.44 -1.98
N LYS A 57 1.51 -2.91 -3.21
CA LYS A 57 2.48 -1.91 -3.64
C LYS A 57 2.13 -0.56 -3.03
N ILE A 58 3.04 -0.02 -2.25
CA ILE A 58 2.96 1.30 -1.64
C ILE A 58 3.88 2.26 -2.39
N ARG A 59 3.37 3.47 -2.62
CA ARG A 59 4.09 4.60 -3.21
C ARG A 59 3.50 5.93 -2.70
N ALA A 60 4.21 7.02 -2.95
CA ALA A 60 3.67 8.36 -2.79
C ALA A 60 2.65 8.69 -3.88
N GLU A 61 1.63 9.49 -3.52
CA GLU A 61 0.51 9.86 -4.39
C GLU A 61 0.08 11.31 -4.10
N ASP A 62 0.87 12.25 -4.59
CA ASP A 62 0.64 13.69 -4.39
C ASP A 62 -0.73 14.12 -4.93
N GLY A 63 -1.44 14.92 -4.13
CA GLY A 63 -2.71 15.53 -4.50
C GLY A 63 -3.96 14.67 -4.35
N ARG A 64 -3.82 13.42 -3.89
CA ARG A 64 -5.00 12.60 -3.54
C ARG A 64 -5.74 13.16 -2.34
N LYS A 65 -7.01 12.79 -2.24
CA LYS A 65 -7.79 12.96 -1.01
C LYS A 65 -7.38 11.91 0.04
N ILE A 66 -7.42 12.31 1.30
CA ILE A 66 -7.40 11.43 2.47
C ILE A 66 -8.59 11.83 3.35
N GLU A 67 -9.31 10.84 3.90
CA GLU A 67 -10.47 11.07 4.76
C GLU A 67 -10.38 10.27 6.06
N LYS A 68 -10.19 10.98 7.17
CA LYS A 68 -10.19 10.47 8.56
C LYS A 68 -9.22 9.31 8.83
N VAL A 69 -8.06 9.29 8.18
CA VAL A 69 -7.03 8.27 8.40
C VAL A 69 -6.15 8.66 9.59
N ASP A 70 -5.88 7.73 10.50
CA ASP A 70 -4.90 7.92 11.57
C ASP A 70 -3.49 7.73 11.01
N ILE A 71 -2.81 8.82 10.70
CA ILE A 71 -1.42 8.83 10.23
C ILE A 71 -0.44 9.21 11.35
N SER A 72 -0.90 9.30 12.60
CA SER A 72 -0.10 9.77 13.75
C SER A 72 1.14 8.91 14.04
N ALA A 73 1.14 7.66 13.59
CA ALA A 73 2.32 6.79 13.64
C ALA A 73 3.51 7.31 12.83
N PHE A 74 3.22 8.07 11.76
CA PHE A 74 4.22 8.60 10.84
C PHE A 74 4.32 10.12 10.83
N ILE A 75 3.21 10.82 11.13
CA ILE A 75 3.15 12.27 11.03
C ILE A 75 2.55 12.82 12.32
N SER A 76 3.37 13.55 13.08
CA SER A 76 2.95 14.26 14.29
C SER A 76 2.53 15.70 13.95
N ASP A 77 2.74 16.63 14.87
CA ASP A 77 2.27 18.01 14.88
C ASP A 77 2.41 18.74 13.54
N LEU A 78 1.36 18.67 12.72
CA LEU A 78 1.29 19.40 11.47
C LEU A 78 1.10 20.90 11.75
N PRO A 79 1.62 21.77 10.87
CA PRO A 79 1.32 23.20 10.92
C PRO A 79 -0.19 23.45 11.03
N PHE A 80 -0.57 24.47 11.80
CA PHE A 80 -1.97 24.85 12.09
C PHE A 80 -2.77 23.87 12.95
N GLY A 81 -2.10 22.92 13.62
CA GLY A 81 -2.73 22.06 14.64
C GLY A 81 -3.72 21.04 14.05
N GLN A 82 -3.48 20.58 12.82
CA GLN A 82 -4.30 19.53 12.23
C GLN A 82 -4.13 18.21 12.99
N ASP A 83 -5.25 17.57 13.35
CA ASP A 83 -5.23 16.29 14.07
C ASP A 83 -4.84 15.15 13.14
N THR A 84 -3.68 14.54 13.39
CA THR A 84 -3.16 13.42 12.60
C THR A 84 -3.77 12.07 12.98
N ARG A 85 -4.55 11.99 14.06
CA ARG A 85 -5.29 10.79 14.46
C ARG A 85 -6.59 10.59 13.70
N ALA A 86 -7.03 11.63 12.99
CA ALA A 86 -8.23 11.63 12.16
C ALA A 86 -8.03 12.56 10.95
N PHE A 87 -6.91 12.34 10.25
CA PHE A 87 -6.41 13.25 9.22
C PHE A 87 -7.29 13.25 7.98
N SER A 88 -7.64 14.44 7.51
CA SER A 88 -8.36 14.65 6.24
C SER A 88 -7.71 15.77 5.44
N THR A 89 -7.58 15.59 4.14
CA THR A 89 -7.13 16.64 3.20
C THR A 89 -7.65 16.35 1.80
N GLU A 90 -7.92 17.40 1.01
CA GLU A 90 -8.27 17.27 -0.41
C GLU A 90 -7.03 17.22 -1.33
N ASN A 91 -5.85 17.53 -0.78
CA ASN A 91 -4.59 17.68 -1.51
C ASN A 91 -3.41 17.23 -0.63
N ALA A 92 -3.18 15.91 -0.56
CA ALA A 92 -2.10 15.34 0.23
C ALA A 92 -0.70 15.63 -0.37
N SER A 93 0.30 15.78 0.49
CA SER A 93 1.72 15.74 0.10
C SER A 93 2.22 14.30 -0.07
N GLY A 94 3.44 14.11 -0.56
CA GLY A 94 4.01 12.77 -0.79
C GLY A 94 4.12 11.94 0.47
N SER A 95 4.60 12.53 1.57
CA SER A 95 4.75 11.83 2.84
C SER A 95 3.40 11.51 3.48
N THR A 96 2.44 12.46 3.45
CA THR A 96 1.09 12.26 4.01
C THR A 96 0.27 11.26 3.21
N SER A 97 0.38 11.27 1.88
CA SER A 97 -0.25 10.29 1.00
C SER A 97 0.35 8.90 1.17
N GLN A 98 1.67 8.76 1.28
CA GLN A 98 2.32 7.48 1.51
C GLN A 98 2.03 6.92 2.90
N ALA A 99 2.02 7.76 3.94
CA ALA A 99 1.58 7.38 5.28
C ALA A 99 0.14 6.85 5.26
N ALA A 100 -0.78 7.59 4.65
CA ALA A 100 -2.17 7.16 4.54
C ALA A 100 -2.30 5.85 3.74
N ASN A 101 -1.57 5.69 2.64
CA ASN A 101 -1.59 4.48 1.81
C ASN A 101 -1.18 3.23 2.63
N ILE A 102 -0.17 3.33 3.49
CA ILE A 102 0.23 2.23 4.39
C ILE A 102 -0.89 1.90 5.39
N ILE A 103 -1.45 2.92 6.05
CA ILE A 103 -2.49 2.72 7.07
C ILE A 103 -3.75 2.13 6.44
N GLU A 104 -4.18 2.66 5.30
CA GLU A 104 -5.32 2.18 4.52
C GLU A 104 -5.12 0.72 4.05
N ALA A 105 -3.92 0.37 3.59
CA ALA A 105 -3.60 -1.00 3.19
C ALA A 105 -3.69 -1.96 4.37
N ILE A 106 -3.14 -1.59 5.53
CA ILE A 106 -3.21 -2.41 6.75
C ILE A 106 -4.65 -2.53 7.25
N GLU A 107 -5.43 -1.44 7.25
CA GLU A 107 -6.86 -1.44 7.57
C GLU A 107 -7.65 -2.41 6.67
N ALA A 108 -7.28 -2.47 5.37
CA ALA A 108 -7.89 -3.37 4.40
C ALA A 108 -7.43 -4.84 4.54
N GLY A 109 -6.39 -5.12 5.34
CA GLY A 109 -5.88 -6.47 5.61
C GLY A 109 -4.59 -6.84 4.89
N ALA A 110 -3.80 -5.87 4.43
CA ALA A 110 -2.50 -6.13 3.82
C ALA A 110 -1.54 -6.85 4.79
N GLN A 111 -0.82 -7.85 4.28
CA GLN A 111 0.15 -8.63 5.05
C GLN A 111 1.59 -8.43 4.57
N VAL A 112 1.77 -7.89 3.37
CA VAL A 112 3.07 -7.57 2.80
C VAL A 112 3.01 -6.20 2.14
N LEU A 113 3.96 -5.33 2.48
CA LEU A 113 4.13 -4.05 1.81
C LEU A 113 5.31 -4.16 0.83
N LEU A 114 5.09 -3.79 -0.42
CA LEU A 114 6.11 -3.71 -1.46
C LEU A 114 6.41 -2.24 -1.70
N ILE A 115 7.66 -1.81 -1.55
CA ILE A 115 8.07 -0.40 -1.60
C ILE A 115 9.25 -0.25 -2.55
N ASP A 116 9.19 0.76 -3.41
CA ASP A 116 10.33 1.17 -4.25
C ASP A 116 10.73 2.61 -3.87
N GLU A 117 12.00 2.80 -3.50
CA GLU A 117 12.58 4.11 -3.15
C GLU A 117 12.31 5.15 -4.25
N ASP A 118 12.40 4.74 -5.53
CA ASP A 118 12.24 5.64 -6.69
C ASP A 118 10.82 6.21 -6.84
N THR A 119 9.83 5.60 -6.18
CA THR A 119 8.40 6.04 -6.23
C THR A 119 7.87 6.47 -4.86
N SER A 120 8.76 6.57 -3.87
CA SER A 120 8.43 6.95 -2.50
C SER A 120 8.82 8.39 -2.22
N ALA A 121 8.22 9.00 -1.20
CA ALA A 121 8.66 10.29 -0.68
C ALA A 121 9.96 10.09 0.12
N THR A 122 11.06 10.69 -0.32
CA THR A 122 12.39 10.51 0.30
C THR A 122 12.40 10.86 1.79
N ASN A 123 11.78 12.00 2.14
CA ASN A 123 11.66 12.48 3.52
C ASN A 123 10.77 11.56 4.41
N PHE A 124 9.95 10.71 3.79
CA PHE A 124 9.19 9.69 4.51
C PHE A 124 10.01 8.41 4.69
N MET A 125 10.85 8.04 3.72
CA MET A 125 11.61 6.79 3.77
C MET A 125 12.79 6.86 4.74
N ILE A 126 13.52 7.98 4.75
CA ILE A 126 14.77 8.10 5.50
C ILE A 126 14.88 9.45 6.18
N ARG A 127 15.69 9.47 7.24
CA ARG A 127 16.23 10.68 7.84
C ARG A 127 17.60 10.35 8.41
N ASP A 128 18.64 10.87 7.77
CA ASP A 128 20.01 10.54 8.12
C ASP A 128 20.47 11.24 9.41
N PHE A 129 21.58 10.78 9.96
CA PHE A 129 22.17 11.34 11.18
C PHE A 129 22.47 12.85 11.06
N ARG A 130 22.93 13.34 9.91
CA ARG A 130 23.29 14.76 9.75
C ARG A 130 22.05 15.65 9.79
N MET A 131 20.96 15.19 9.20
CA MET A 131 19.68 15.89 9.24
C MET A 131 19.07 15.88 10.63
N GLN A 132 19.25 14.79 11.39
CA GLN A 132 18.86 14.71 12.81
C GLN A 132 19.63 15.72 13.67
N GLU A 133 20.91 15.95 13.40
CA GLU A 133 21.73 16.94 14.13
C GLU A 133 21.39 18.38 13.72
N LEU A 134 21.06 18.62 12.44
CA LEU A 134 20.71 19.95 11.95
C LEU A 134 19.31 20.40 12.36
N VAL A 135 18.33 19.49 12.24
CA VAL A 135 16.93 19.76 12.53
C VAL A 135 16.52 18.85 13.69
N PRO A 136 16.23 19.37 14.88
CA PRO A 136 15.83 18.54 16.01
C PRO A 136 14.43 17.92 15.78
N LYS A 137 14.12 16.82 16.48
CA LYS A 137 12.89 16.05 16.24
C LYS A 137 11.62 16.87 16.52
N GLU A 138 11.71 17.79 17.47
CA GLU A 138 10.60 18.64 17.94
C GLU A 138 10.04 19.56 16.84
N ILE A 139 10.82 19.81 15.77
CA ILE A 139 10.39 20.61 14.61
C ILE A 139 10.34 19.79 13.31
N GLU A 140 10.53 18.47 13.40
CA GLU A 140 10.34 17.52 12.28
C GLU A 140 9.11 16.64 12.55
N PRO A 141 7.96 16.96 11.94
CA PRO A 141 6.73 16.21 12.17
C PRO A 141 6.77 14.79 11.59
N ILE A 142 7.67 14.51 10.63
CA ILE A 142 7.72 13.21 9.98
C ILE A 142 8.59 12.26 10.79
N THR A 143 8.00 11.15 11.19
CA THR A 143 8.71 9.95 11.62
C THR A 143 8.99 9.09 10.38
N PRO A 144 10.26 8.83 10.06
CA PRO A 144 10.61 8.08 8.86
C PRO A 144 10.21 6.61 8.98
N PHE A 145 9.88 5.98 7.85
CA PHE A 145 9.39 4.61 7.76
C PHE A 145 10.35 3.59 8.36
N ILE A 146 11.66 3.82 8.26
CA ILE A 146 12.70 3.00 8.88
C ILE A 146 12.49 2.77 10.38
N ASP A 147 11.92 3.74 11.10
CA ASP A 147 11.69 3.62 12.55
C ASP A 147 10.43 2.82 12.89
N ARG A 148 9.56 2.59 11.90
CA ARG A 148 8.27 1.88 12.06
C ARG A 148 8.24 0.51 11.40
N VAL A 149 9.08 0.25 10.40
CA VAL A 149 9.05 -0.99 9.61
C VAL A 149 9.18 -2.24 10.47
N ARG A 150 10.02 -2.21 11.51
CA ARG A 150 10.17 -3.33 12.46
C ARG A 150 8.90 -3.57 13.28
N GLN A 151 8.26 -2.51 13.76
CA GLN A 151 7.02 -2.60 14.53
C GLN A 151 5.85 -3.12 13.68
N LEU A 152 5.82 -2.76 12.39
CA LEU A 152 4.85 -3.32 11.45
C LEU A 152 5.04 -4.84 11.27
N TYR A 153 6.29 -5.29 11.18
CA TYR A 153 6.59 -6.72 11.11
C TYR A 153 6.19 -7.47 12.39
N GLU A 154 6.43 -6.90 13.57
CA GLU A 154 5.99 -7.47 14.85
C GLU A 154 4.46 -7.59 14.93
N ARG A 155 3.73 -6.75 14.20
CA ARG A 155 2.26 -6.83 14.00
C ARG A 155 1.84 -7.77 12.85
N GLY A 156 2.77 -8.51 12.26
CA GLY A 156 2.52 -9.51 11.24
C GLY A 156 2.59 -9.01 9.79
N VAL A 157 2.99 -7.75 9.55
CA VAL A 157 3.09 -7.17 8.22
C VAL A 157 4.54 -7.16 7.74
N SER A 158 4.89 -8.05 6.81
CA SER A 158 6.23 -8.09 6.22
C SER A 158 6.44 -6.94 5.23
N THR A 159 7.68 -6.58 4.96
CA THR A 159 8.00 -5.51 3.99
C THR A 159 9.14 -5.94 3.07
N VAL A 160 8.99 -5.69 1.76
CA VAL A 160 10.06 -5.78 0.77
C VAL A 160 10.33 -4.39 0.23
N ILE A 161 11.57 -3.89 0.36
CA ILE A 161 11.96 -2.54 -0.03
C ILE A 161 13.07 -2.62 -1.06
N VAL A 162 12.85 -2.05 -2.25
CA VAL A 162 13.94 -1.74 -3.18
C VAL A 162 14.61 -0.46 -2.71
N MET A 163 15.93 -0.52 -2.51
CA MET A 163 16.73 0.66 -2.17
C MET A 163 18.04 0.71 -2.96
N GLY A 164 18.56 1.92 -3.13
CA GLY A 164 19.88 2.19 -3.69
C GLY A 164 20.59 3.39 -3.06
N GLY A 165 19.87 4.26 -2.33
CA GLY A 165 20.41 5.52 -1.83
C GLY A 165 20.87 5.54 -0.37
N SER A 166 20.33 4.67 0.49
CA SER A 166 20.61 4.69 1.93
C SER A 166 21.01 3.31 2.49
N GLY A 167 21.98 3.31 3.42
CA GLY A 167 22.39 2.12 4.17
C GLY A 167 21.68 1.98 5.52
N ASP A 168 20.89 2.96 5.95
CA ASP A 168 20.34 3.00 7.31
C ASP A 168 19.43 1.80 7.60
N TYR A 169 18.72 1.28 6.58
CA TYR A 169 17.82 0.13 6.77
C TYR A 169 18.55 -1.18 7.09
N PHE A 170 19.88 -1.27 6.97
CA PHE A 170 20.62 -2.47 7.35
C PHE A 170 20.41 -2.84 8.82
N ASP A 171 20.17 -1.86 9.69
CA ASP A 171 19.89 -2.07 11.12
C ASP A 171 18.57 -2.82 11.37
N VAL A 172 17.59 -2.68 10.47
CA VAL A 172 16.24 -3.20 10.63
C VAL A 172 15.91 -4.34 9.66
N ALA A 173 16.83 -4.69 8.76
CA ALA A 173 16.62 -5.73 7.75
C ALA A 173 16.89 -7.14 8.31
N ASP A 174 15.98 -8.07 8.01
CA ASP A 174 16.17 -9.50 8.28
C ASP A 174 16.93 -10.20 7.14
N CYS A 175 16.74 -9.72 5.91
CA CYS A 175 17.37 -10.23 4.70
C CYS A 175 17.77 -9.08 3.77
N VAL A 176 18.96 -9.17 3.17
CA VAL A 176 19.44 -8.20 2.17
C VAL A 176 19.84 -8.94 0.91
N ILE A 177 19.05 -8.76 -0.15
CA ILE A 177 19.27 -9.32 -1.48
C ILE A 177 19.98 -8.26 -2.33
N CYS A 178 21.24 -8.48 -2.68
CA CYS A 178 21.99 -7.62 -3.58
C CYS A 178 21.86 -8.10 -5.02
N MET A 179 21.31 -7.26 -5.89
CA MET A 179 21.22 -7.52 -7.33
C MET A 179 22.51 -7.07 -8.02
N ILE A 180 23.21 -8.02 -8.66
CA ILE A 180 24.43 -7.77 -9.43
C ILE A 180 24.27 -8.40 -10.81
N ASN A 181 24.32 -7.61 -11.88
CA ASN A 181 24.16 -8.09 -13.26
C ASN A 181 22.94 -9.03 -13.41
N TYR A 182 21.79 -8.60 -12.87
CA TYR A 182 20.52 -9.33 -12.89
C TYR A 182 20.49 -10.65 -12.10
N LYS A 183 21.47 -10.90 -11.23
CA LYS A 183 21.52 -12.06 -10.34
C LYS A 183 21.36 -11.65 -8.87
N PRO A 184 20.50 -12.32 -8.10
CA PRO A 184 20.35 -12.07 -6.66
C PRO A 184 21.49 -12.73 -5.88
N HIS A 185 22.01 -12.02 -4.89
CA HIS A 185 23.01 -12.53 -3.95
C HIS A 185 22.59 -12.20 -2.51
N ASP A 186 22.73 -13.15 -1.59
CA ASP A 186 22.51 -12.90 -0.17
C ASP A 186 23.68 -12.09 0.42
N PHE A 187 23.40 -10.85 0.80
CA PHE A 187 24.34 -9.90 1.38
C PHE A 187 23.98 -9.58 2.85
N THR A 188 23.12 -10.38 3.47
CA THR A 188 22.60 -10.13 4.83
C THR A 188 23.72 -9.96 5.86
N ASP A 189 24.69 -10.88 5.91
CA ASP A 189 25.79 -10.80 6.89
C ASP A 189 26.69 -9.58 6.64
N LYS A 190 26.95 -9.25 5.37
CA LYS A 190 27.74 -8.07 5.01
C LYS A 190 27.02 -6.78 5.45
N ALA A 191 25.72 -6.70 5.24
CA ALA A 191 24.91 -5.56 5.66
C ALA A 191 24.93 -5.37 7.18
N LYS A 192 24.77 -6.46 7.95
CA LYS A 192 24.85 -6.42 9.42
C LYS A 192 26.21 -5.94 9.93
N LEU A 193 27.30 -6.45 9.35
CA LEU A 193 28.66 -5.99 9.68
C LEU A 193 28.90 -4.51 9.36
N ILE A 194 28.25 -3.96 8.34
CA ILE A 194 28.32 -2.52 8.02
C ILE A 194 27.54 -1.71 9.06
N ALA A 195 26.32 -2.15 9.39
CA ALA A 195 25.46 -1.50 10.38
C ALA A 195 26.14 -1.43 11.77
N GLU A 196 26.82 -2.51 12.18
CA GLU A 196 27.57 -2.56 13.44
C GLU A 196 28.72 -1.54 13.53
N LYS A 197 29.32 -1.16 12.40
CA LYS A 197 30.44 -0.19 12.38
C LYS A 197 29.99 1.25 12.57
N SER A 198 28.71 1.57 12.35
CA SER A 198 28.22 2.95 12.33
C SER A 198 26.79 3.05 12.85
N LYS A 199 26.64 3.10 14.18
CA LYS A 199 25.36 3.36 14.86
C LYS A 199 25.19 4.83 15.21
N LEU A 200 25.34 5.70 14.21
CA LEU A 200 25.27 7.15 14.41
C LEU A 200 23.83 7.65 14.47
N ARG A 201 22.93 7.06 13.69
CA ARG A 201 21.53 7.44 13.64
C ARG A 201 20.80 7.02 14.91
N LYS A 202 19.95 7.90 15.43
CA LYS A 202 19.07 7.59 16.56
C LYS A 202 17.69 7.23 16.05
N LYS A 203 17.08 6.18 16.62
CA LYS A 203 15.67 5.86 16.38
C LYS A 203 14.81 6.99 16.94
N GLU A 204 13.91 7.56 16.12
CA GLU A 204 13.14 8.74 16.52
C GLU A 204 11.86 8.40 17.29
N VAL A 205 11.51 7.11 17.40
CA VAL A 205 10.32 6.69 18.15
C VAL A 205 10.63 5.58 19.15
N PRO A 206 10.46 5.85 20.45
CA PRO A 206 10.47 4.83 21.48
C PRO A 206 9.09 4.14 21.63
N GLU A 207 8.00 4.77 21.20
CA GLU A 207 6.62 4.28 21.40
C GLU A 207 6.22 3.16 20.45
N ASP A 208 5.39 2.24 20.94
CA ASP A 208 4.80 1.16 20.15
C ASP A 208 3.88 1.69 19.05
N PHE A 209 3.77 0.89 17.99
CA PHE A 209 2.81 1.17 16.92
C PHE A 209 1.40 0.89 17.44
N LYS A 210 0.63 1.97 17.68
CA LYS A 210 -0.72 1.90 18.24
C LYS A 210 -1.68 1.13 17.32
N GLU A 211 -2.72 0.58 17.93
CA GLU A 211 -3.79 -0.09 17.18
C GLU A 211 -4.50 0.91 16.26
N LEU A 212 -4.77 0.49 15.02
CA LEU A 212 -5.45 1.32 14.04
C LEU A 212 -6.92 1.39 14.37
N LYS A 213 -7.47 2.60 14.43
CA LYS A 213 -8.91 2.79 14.60
C LYS A 213 -9.62 2.61 13.25
N PRO A 214 -10.54 1.63 13.13
CA PRO A 214 -11.28 1.44 11.91
C PRO A 214 -12.14 2.66 11.58
N ARG A 215 -12.34 2.93 10.29
CA ARG A 215 -13.19 4.02 9.81
C ARG A 215 -14.53 3.46 9.34
N ILE A 216 -15.60 4.20 9.61
CA ILE A 216 -16.96 3.90 9.16
C ILE A 216 -17.29 4.84 8.00
N PRO A 217 -17.39 4.36 6.75
CA PRO A 217 -17.79 5.18 5.61
C PRO A 217 -19.25 5.60 5.75
N LEU A 218 -19.53 6.86 5.39
CA LEU A 218 -20.85 7.47 5.46
C LEU A 218 -21.40 7.71 4.07
N LEU A 219 -22.66 7.34 3.86
CA LEU A 219 -23.36 7.63 2.62
C LEU A 219 -24.00 9.03 2.68
N GLU A 220 -23.47 9.99 1.92
CA GLU A 220 -24.17 11.26 1.73
C GLU A 220 -25.30 11.08 0.69
N ILE A 221 -26.54 11.02 1.18
CA ILE A 221 -27.75 10.82 0.36
C ILE A 221 -27.94 11.91 -0.71
N LYS A 222 -27.38 13.12 -0.51
CA LYS A 222 -27.65 14.30 -1.34
C LYS A 222 -26.95 14.32 -2.71
N SER A 223 -25.98 13.45 -2.97
CA SER A 223 -25.15 13.51 -4.18
C SER A 223 -25.58 12.54 -5.29
N MET A 224 -26.64 11.75 -5.09
CA MET A 224 -26.94 10.63 -5.98
C MET A 224 -28.38 10.68 -6.51
N GLY A 225 -28.55 11.27 -7.70
CA GLY A 225 -29.79 11.11 -8.47
C GLY A 225 -30.00 9.68 -8.95
N ASP A 226 -31.22 9.35 -9.38
CA ASP A 226 -31.74 7.98 -9.63
C ASP A 226 -30.92 7.09 -10.60
N ARG A 227 -29.93 7.64 -11.32
CA ARG A 227 -29.03 6.86 -12.19
C ARG A 227 -27.59 7.37 -12.11
N ILE A 228 -26.79 6.75 -11.24
CA ILE A 228 -25.34 6.95 -11.21
C ILE A 228 -24.73 6.35 -12.48
N LYS A 229 -24.12 7.19 -13.31
CA LYS A 229 -23.35 6.77 -14.48
C LYS A 229 -22.05 6.13 -14.00
N ILE A 230 -21.79 4.87 -14.39
CA ILE A 230 -20.56 4.15 -14.02
C ILE A 230 -19.81 3.77 -15.28
N SER A 231 -18.52 4.08 -15.34
CA SER A 231 -17.67 3.73 -16.47
C SER A 231 -16.21 3.67 -16.06
N ALA A 232 -15.52 2.59 -16.42
CA ALA A 232 -14.06 2.55 -16.38
C ALA A 232 -13.48 3.30 -17.59
N LYS A 233 -12.48 4.13 -17.35
CA LYS A 233 -11.72 4.86 -18.37
C LYS A 233 -10.31 4.29 -18.40
N GLY A 234 -10.17 3.15 -19.08
CA GLY A 234 -8.95 2.35 -19.04
C GLY A 234 -8.69 1.73 -17.65
N LYS A 235 -7.44 1.41 -17.35
CA LYS A 235 -7.05 0.72 -16.10
C LYS A 235 -7.00 1.64 -14.88
N ARG A 236 -6.85 2.95 -15.12
CA ARG A 236 -6.38 3.92 -14.11
C ARG A 236 -7.45 4.89 -13.64
N THR A 237 -8.66 4.84 -14.17
CA THR A 237 -9.67 5.86 -13.84
C THR A 237 -11.06 5.28 -13.86
N ILE A 238 -11.86 5.63 -12.86
CA ILE A 238 -13.29 5.34 -12.79
C ILE A 238 -14.05 6.66 -12.86
N LEU A 239 -15.05 6.72 -13.75
CA LEU A 239 -16.10 7.74 -13.71
C LEU A 239 -17.27 7.17 -12.90
N PHE A 240 -17.53 7.76 -11.74
CA PHE A 240 -18.61 7.38 -10.83
C PHE A 240 -19.56 8.57 -10.62
N GLY A 241 -20.71 8.54 -11.30
CA GLY A 241 -21.62 9.68 -11.40
C GLY A 241 -20.98 10.82 -12.18
N ARG A 242 -20.59 11.88 -11.46
CA ARG A 242 -19.83 13.03 -11.99
C ARG A 242 -18.39 13.06 -11.50
N GLU A 243 -18.03 12.14 -10.62
CA GLU A 243 -16.73 12.10 -9.96
C GLU A 243 -15.76 11.23 -10.75
N LEU A 244 -14.51 11.68 -10.83
CA LEU A 244 -13.39 10.89 -11.34
C LEU A 244 -12.58 10.37 -10.15
N ILE A 245 -12.50 9.06 -10.05
CA ILE A 245 -11.64 8.36 -9.10
C ILE A 245 -10.37 7.99 -9.86
N ASP A 246 -9.25 8.61 -9.49
CA ASP A 246 -7.94 8.26 -10.03
C ASP A 246 -7.38 7.03 -9.32
N LEU A 247 -6.95 6.05 -10.10
CA LEU A 247 -6.32 4.80 -9.66
C LEU A 247 -4.93 4.63 -10.30
N SER A 248 -4.38 5.71 -10.87
CA SER A 248 -3.06 5.72 -11.51
C SER A 248 -1.94 5.18 -10.63
N CYS A 249 -2.05 5.39 -9.30
CA CYS A 249 -1.11 4.91 -8.29
C CYS A 249 -1.48 3.55 -7.67
N VAL A 250 -2.59 2.92 -8.08
CA VAL A 250 -2.97 1.55 -7.69
C VAL A 250 -2.44 0.59 -8.77
N GLU A 251 -1.12 0.36 -8.76
CA GLU A 251 -0.40 -0.30 -9.85
C GLU A 251 -0.75 -1.79 -10.06
N GLN A 252 -1.36 -2.42 -9.05
CA GLN A 252 -1.73 -3.84 -9.08
C GLN A 252 -3.09 -4.12 -9.73
N ILE A 253 -3.69 -3.11 -10.39
CA ILE A 253 -4.80 -3.28 -11.32
C ILE A 253 -4.23 -3.51 -12.73
N PHE A 254 -4.34 -4.74 -13.23
CA PHE A 254 -3.71 -5.16 -14.47
C PHE A 254 -4.65 -5.08 -15.68
N GLU A 255 -5.96 -5.12 -15.49
CA GLU A 255 -6.94 -5.10 -16.59
C GLU A 255 -8.06 -4.07 -16.40
N VAL A 256 -8.61 -3.58 -17.53
CA VAL A 256 -9.74 -2.63 -17.50
C VAL A 256 -11.01 -3.30 -16.98
N GLN A 257 -11.14 -4.61 -17.17
CA GLN A 257 -12.22 -5.44 -16.65
C GLN A 257 -12.23 -5.44 -15.12
N GLN A 258 -11.05 -5.39 -14.47
CA GLN A 258 -10.94 -5.23 -13.01
C GLN A 258 -11.38 -3.83 -12.59
N THR A 259 -10.88 -2.78 -13.25
CA THR A 259 -11.31 -1.40 -13.00
C THR A 259 -12.82 -1.23 -13.12
N ARG A 260 -13.41 -1.88 -14.14
CA ARG A 260 -14.86 -1.89 -14.35
C ARG A 260 -15.58 -2.61 -13.21
N ALA A 261 -15.10 -3.80 -12.82
CA ALA A 261 -15.68 -4.57 -11.73
C ALA A 261 -15.63 -3.78 -10.40
N ILE A 262 -14.48 -3.16 -10.09
CA ILE A 262 -14.31 -2.27 -8.92
C ILE A 262 -15.32 -1.11 -8.96
N ALA A 263 -15.53 -0.48 -10.12
CA ALA A 263 -16.48 0.62 -10.24
C ALA A 263 -17.92 0.23 -9.88
N TYR A 264 -18.37 -0.95 -10.29
CA TYR A 264 -19.69 -1.48 -9.91
C TYR A 264 -19.71 -2.00 -8.47
N ALA A 265 -18.59 -2.53 -7.98
CA ALA A 265 -18.44 -2.94 -6.59
C ALA A 265 -18.51 -1.77 -5.62
N ILE A 266 -18.03 -0.58 -5.99
CA ILE A 266 -18.24 0.67 -5.23
C ILE A 266 -19.74 0.97 -5.10
N LYS A 267 -20.49 0.90 -6.21
CA LYS A 267 -21.96 1.08 -6.16
C LYS A 267 -22.63 0.04 -5.27
N LYS A 268 -22.14 -1.21 -5.27
CA LYS A 268 -22.65 -2.26 -4.39
C LYS A 268 -22.32 -1.99 -2.92
N ALA A 269 -21.10 -1.51 -2.65
CA ALA A 269 -20.61 -1.16 -1.31
C ALA A 269 -21.50 -0.12 -0.63
N MET A 270 -22.05 0.82 -1.39
CA MET A 270 -22.99 1.83 -0.88
C MET A 270 -24.21 1.23 -0.16
N ASN A 271 -24.67 0.04 -0.55
CA ASN A 271 -25.78 -0.64 0.14
C ASN A 271 -25.40 -1.13 1.56
N PHE A 272 -24.11 -1.23 1.85
CA PHE A 272 -23.56 -1.68 3.14
C PHE A 272 -23.00 -0.51 3.97
N MET A 273 -22.94 0.70 3.42
CA MET A 273 -22.50 1.92 4.12
C MET A 273 -23.66 2.49 4.96
N ASP A 274 -24.04 1.76 6.00
CA ASP A 274 -25.13 2.06 6.92
C ASP A 274 -24.76 3.05 8.05
N GLY A 275 -23.50 3.48 8.10
CA GLY A 275 -23.00 4.33 9.18
C GLY A 275 -22.66 3.58 10.47
N GLU A 276 -22.62 2.24 10.44
CA GLU A 276 -22.19 1.38 11.54
C GLU A 276 -21.01 0.48 11.15
N ARG A 277 -21.05 -0.09 9.94
CA ARG A 277 -19.99 -0.98 9.43
C ARG A 277 -18.70 -0.22 9.13
N THR A 278 -17.57 -0.82 9.49
CA THR A 278 -16.25 -0.33 9.10
C THR A 278 -16.02 -0.46 7.60
N LEU A 279 -15.05 0.27 7.05
CA LEU A 279 -14.67 0.16 5.64
C LEU A 279 -14.33 -1.29 5.28
N LYS A 280 -13.60 -1.99 6.14
CA LYS A 280 -13.25 -3.40 5.95
C LYS A 280 -14.50 -4.29 5.95
N GLU A 281 -15.43 -4.10 6.88
CA GLU A 281 -16.69 -4.84 6.93
C GLU A 281 -17.57 -4.61 5.68
N VAL A 282 -17.61 -3.36 5.17
CA VAL A 282 -18.32 -3.01 3.92
C VAL A 282 -17.70 -3.73 2.73
N VAL A 283 -16.37 -3.69 2.60
CA VAL A 283 -15.64 -4.36 1.53
C VAL A 283 -15.84 -5.88 1.61
N ASP A 284 -15.73 -6.46 2.81
CA ASP A 284 -15.90 -7.90 3.03
C ASP A 284 -17.32 -8.37 2.71
N ALA A 285 -18.34 -7.55 2.99
CA ALA A 285 -19.72 -7.83 2.62
C ALA A 285 -19.89 -7.89 1.09
N VAL A 286 -19.35 -6.93 0.34
CA VAL A 286 -19.38 -6.94 -1.13
C VAL A 286 -18.64 -8.15 -1.70
N MET A 287 -17.41 -8.38 -1.23
CA MET A 287 -16.61 -9.52 -1.70
C MET A 287 -17.25 -10.86 -1.30
N GLY A 288 -17.94 -10.91 -0.17
CA GLY A 288 -18.74 -12.07 0.25
C GLY A 288 -19.92 -12.36 -0.69
N GLU A 289 -20.61 -11.33 -1.18
CA GLU A 289 -21.66 -11.51 -2.18
C GLU A 289 -21.09 -11.98 -3.53
N ILE A 290 -19.97 -11.39 -3.99
CA ILE A 290 -19.30 -11.78 -5.23
C ILE A 290 -18.84 -13.24 -5.16
N ARG A 291 -18.24 -13.67 -4.05
CA ARG A 291 -17.83 -15.08 -3.88
C ARG A 291 -19.01 -16.06 -3.94
N LYS A 292 -20.19 -15.66 -3.46
CA LYS A 292 -21.38 -16.53 -3.43
C LYS A 292 -22.14 -16.56 -4.76
N LYS A 293 -22.22 -15.43 -5.46
CA LYS A 293 -23.10 -15.26 -6.63
C LYS A 293 -22.34 -14.99 -7.94
N GLY A 294 -21.01 -14.92 -7.90
CA GLY A 294 -20.17 -14.53 -9.02
C GLY A 294 -20.16 -13.02 -9.26
N LEU A 295 -19.35 -12.59 -10.24
CA LEU A 295 -19.21 -11.19 -10.63
C LEU A 295 -20.48 -10.60 -11.27
N ASP A 296 -21.36 -11.44 -11.81
CA ASP A 296 -22.61 -11.03 -12.47
C ASP A 296 -23.58 -10.28 -11.52
N ILE A 297 -23.40 -10.42 -10.20
CA ILE A 297 -24.17 -9.67 -9.20
C ILE A 297 -23.90 -8.16 -9.25
N LEU A 298 -22.77 -7.74 -9.84
CA LEU A 298 -22.38 -6.35 -9.99
C LEU A 298 -23.14 -5.67 -11.12
N ALA A 299 -23.20 -6.34 -12.28
CA ALA A 299 -24.08 -6.01 -13.40
C ALA A 299 -24.14 -7.21 -14.37
N PRO A 300 -25.35 -7.63 -14.79
CA PRO A 300 -25.48 -8.74 -15.74
C PRO A 300 -24.90 -8.36 -17.11
N LEU A 301 -24.43 -9.36 -17.86
CA LEU A 301 -23.93 -9.25 -19.24
C LEU A 301 -22.80 -8.23 -19.42
N THR A 302 -22.02 -7.98 -18.36
CA THR A 302 -20.89 -7.06 -18.38
C THR A 302 -19.59 -7.83 -18.24
N GLU A 303 -18.58 -7.50 -19.04
CA GLU A 303 -17.26 -8.11 -18.92
C GLU A 303 -16.53 -7.62 -17.67
N PHE A 304 -16.33 -8.53 -16.73
CA PHE A 304 -15.59 -8.29 -15.49
C PHE A 304 -14.42 -9.27 -15.35
N ALA A 305 -13.43 -8.84 -14.58
CA ALA A 305 -12.34 -9.68 -14.11
C ALA A 305 -12.30 -9.58 -12.59
N GLU A 306 -11.85 -10.65 -11.95
CA GLU A 306 -11.72 -10.70 -10.49
C GLU A 306 -10.71 -9.66 -10.00
N PHE A 307 -10.99 -9.08 -8.84
CA PHE A 307 -10.19 -8.07 -8.17
C PHE A 307 -10.21 -8.36 -6.67
N ARG A 308 -9.22 -7.84 -5.92
CA ARG A 308 -9.13 -8.11 -4.47
C ARG A 308 -9.93 -7.09 -3.67
N ASP A 309 -10.25 -7.46 -2.44
CA ASP A 309 -10.76 -6.54 -1.42
C ASP A 309 -9.85 -5.31 -1.24
N LEU A 310 -8.54 -5.50 -1.33
CA LEU A 310 -7.52 -4.46 -1.28
C LEU A 310 -7.71 -3.37 -2.35
N GLU A 311 -7.95 -3.75 -3.61
CA GLU A 311 -8.20 -2.77 -4.69
C GLU A 311 -9.54 -2.04 -4.52
N LEU A 312 -10.57 -2.73 -4.02
CA LEU A 312 -11.85 -2.09 -3.73
C LEU A 312 -11.73 -1.06 -2.61
N ALA A 313 -11.07 -1.41 -1.51
CA ALA A 313 -10.78 -0.49 -0.42
C ALA A 313 -9.95 0.70 -0.91
N ALA A 314 -8.90 0.45 -1.69
CA ALA A 314 -8.04 1.47 -2.28
C ALA A 314 -8.82 2.44 -3.18
N ALA A 315 -9.79 1.96 -3.96
CA ALA A 315 -10.61 2.80 -4.82
C ALA A 315 -11.62 3.64 -4.01
N ILE A 316 -12.26 3.08 -2.99
CA ILE A 316 -13.15 3.82 -2.09
C ILE A 316 -12.38 4.94 -1.38
N ASN A 317 -11.18 4.65 -0.88
CA ASN A 317 -10.31 5.63 -0.21
C ASN A 317 -9.83 6.79 -1.09
N ARG A 318 -9.96 6.66 -2.42
CA ARG A 318 -9.59 7.70 -3.40
C ARG A 318 -10.80 8.50 -3.90
N MET A 319 -12.01 8.16 -3.48
CA MET A 319 -13.18 8.97 -3.77
C MET A 319 -13.07 10.32 -3.06
N ARG A 320 -13.08 11.40 -3.84
CA ARG A 320 -13.21 12.78 -3.36
C ARG A 320 -14.51 13.01 -2.59
N SER A 321 -15.57 12.27 -2.89
CA SER A 321 -16.82 12.33 -2.13
C SER A 321 -16.83 11.53 -0.83
N LEU A 322 -15.80 10.71 -0.55
CA LEU A 322 -15.78 9.87 0.64
C LEU A 322 -15.88 10.72 1.92
N LYS A 323 -16.76 10.30 2.83
CA LYS A 323 -16.85 10.79 4.20
C LYS A 323 -16.77 9.61 5.14
N CYS A 324 -16.06 9.79 6.24
CA CYS A 324 -15.91 8.76 7.26
C CYS A 324 -16.12 9.35 8.65
N LYS A 325 -16.49 8.50 9.60
CA LYS A 325 -16.27 8.74 11.03
C LYS A 325 -15.32 7.69 11.58
N VAL A 326 -14.54 8.05 12.60
CA VAL A 326 -13.67 7.09 13.31
C VAL A 326 -14.55 6.28 14.27
N LYS A 327 -14.34 4.96 14.32
CA LYS A 327 -15.03 4.06 15.26
C LYS A 327 -14.54 4.27 16.70
#